data_AF-A0A8K1CLM7-F1
#
_entry.id   AF-A0A8K1CLM7-F1
#
_cell.length_a   1.000
_cell.length_b   1.000
_cell.length_c   1.000
_cell.angle_alpha   90.00
_cell.angle_beta   90.00
_cell.angle_gamma   90.00
#
_symmetry.space_group_name_H-M   'P 1'
#
loop_
_entity.id
_entity.type
_entity.pdbx_description
1 polymer ?
#
loop_
_entity_poly.entity_id
_entity_poly.type
_entity_poly.pdbx_seq_one_letter_code
_entity_poly.pdbx_strand_id
1 'polypeptide(L)'
;MTRQTMTCSVTDATSESRVDVRSPNQVHRVKTSAATPAGASSESDNQKSPGGLSLSQLVDAIETQLKADSKTPINKRSVFRTLLEEYDGNMRELERFAYIDPSKNYTRNLISTDHETYALILLVWNRGKYSPIHDHPCDGCWVKVIQGTINEVQYQAQEGALVETSNVILSHGVTYMDDSIGLHKIGNPRDDVDAVTLHLYSPPYDKCRVWFDPNNADKSSVAYAYYFSEFGERADY
;
A
#
# COMPACT_ATOMS: atom_id res chain seq x y z
N MET A 1 -38.86 -2.33 -18.54
CA MET A 1 -39.00 -1.62 -17.25
C MET A 1 -37.69 -0.93 -16.97
N THR A 2 -37.64 0.36 -17.27
CA THR A 2 -36.46 1.22 -17.17
C THR A 2 -36.25 1.58 -15.70
N ARG A 3 -35.15 1.14 -15.08
CA ARG A 3 -34.77 1.64 -13.74
C ARG A 3 -33.97 2.92 -13.92
N GLN A 4 -34.57 4.02 -13.48
CA GLN A 4 -33.92 5.32 -13.27
C GLN A 4 -32.68 5.12 -12.40
N THR A 5 -31.51 5.44 -12.95
CA THR A 5 -30.32 5.78 -12.19
C THR A 5 -30.51 7.19 -11.64
N MET A 6 -30.73 7.31 -10.34
CA MET A 6 -30.53 8.59 -9.65
C MET A 6 -29.03 8.86 -9.58
N THR A 7 -28.56 9.74 -10.47
CA THR A 7 -27.27 10.40 -10.33
C THR A 7 -27.39 11.44 -9.23
N CYS A 8 -26.63 11.29 -8.14
CA CYS A 8 -26.44 12.35 -7.17
C CYS A 8 -25.14 13.08 -7.53
N SER A 9 -25.27 14.17 -8.27
CA SER A 9 -24.19 15.12 -8.53
C SER A 9 -23.97 15.98 -7.28
N VAL A 10 -22.77 15.96 -6.73
CA VAL A 10 -22.34 16.99 -5.77
C VAL A 10 -21.95 18.21 -6.59
N THR A 11 -22.89 19.14 -6.73
CA THR A 11 -22.63 20.50 -7.18
C THR A 11 -22.11 21.31 -5.99
N ASP A 12 -20.86 21.76 -6.03
CA ASP A 12 -20.41 22.90 -5.23
C ASP A 12 -20.60 24.18 -6.05
N ALA A 13 -21.52 25.04 -5.62
CA ALA A 13 -21.74 26.36 -6.18
C ALA A 13 -20.91 27.41 -5.42
N THR A 14 -19.76 27.75 -6.01
CA THR A 14 -19.13 29.09 -6.16
C THR A 14 -19.08 30.09 -5.01
N SER A 15 -17.86 30.48 -4.62
CA SER A 15 -17.20 31.81 -4.85
C SER A 15 -16.00 31.90 -3.86
N GLU A 16 -14.78 32.36 -4.14
CA GLU A 16 -14.19 33.28 -5.11
C GLU A 16 -12.70 32.92 -5.39
N SER A 17 -12.21 33.45 -6.51
CA SER A 17 -10.82 33.69 -6.91
C SER A 17 -9.94 32.47 -7.28
N ARG A 18 -9.87 32.25 -8.61
CA ARG A 18 -8.73 31.64 -9.27
C ARG A 18 -7.47 32.44 -8.94
N VAL A 19 -6.51 31.81 -8.27
CA VAL A 19 -5.10 32.08 -8.52
C VAL A 19 -4.51 30.79 -9.06
N ASP A 20 -4.28 30.79 -10.37
CA ASP A 20 -3.59 29.73 -11.08
C ASP A 20 -2.11 29.82 -10.71
N VAL A 21 -1.70 29.01 -9.72
CA VAL A 21 -0.27 28.72 -9.47
C VAL A 21 -0.02 27.28 -9.87
N ARG A 22 0.10 27.05 -11.18
CA ARG A 22 0.86 25.90 -11.69
C ARG A 22 2.33 26.06 -11.31
N SER A 23 2.67 25.73 -10.08
CA SER A 23 4.03 25.27 -9.77
C SER A 23 4.14 23.84 -10.27
N PRO A 24 5.14 23.50 -11.10
CA PRO A 24 5.37 22.10 -11.46
C PRO A 24 5.89 21.39 -10.21
N ASN A 25 4.99 20.78 -9.43
CA ASN A 25 5.39 19.80 -8.44
C ASN A 25 6.08 18.68 -9.22
N GLN A 26 7.39 18.64 -9.02
CA GLN A 26 8.29 17.89 -9.86
C GLN A 26 8.11 16.41 -9.47
N VAL A 27 7.35 15.68 -10.29
CA VAL A 27 7.13 14.23 -10.11
C VAL A 27 8.47 13.55 -10.27
N HIS A 28 8.84 12.76 -9.28
CA HIS A 28 10.15 12.10 -9.24
C HIS A 28 9.99 10.62 -8.95
N ARG A 29 11.05 9.85 -9.23
CA ARG A 29 11.17 8.47 -8.77
C ARG A 29 12.09 8.44 -7.55
N VAL A 30 11.72 7.69 -6.52
CA VAL A 30 12.60 7.46 -5.36
C VAL A 30 13.83 6.70 -5.85
N LYS A 31 15.01 7.31 -5.70
CA LYS A 31 16.29 6.68 -5.99
C LYS A 31 16.88 6.06 -4.72
N THR A 32 17.70 5.04 -4.90
CA THR A 32 18.50 4.46 -3.81
C THR A 32 19.33 5.54 -3.10
N SER A 33 19.23 5.65 -1.78
CA SER A 33 20.21 6.40 -0.99
C SER A 33 21.38 5.47 -0.68
N ALA A 34 22.59 5.80 -1.11
CA ALA A 34 23.79 5.09 -0.70
C ALA A 34 24.02 5.30 0.81
N ALA A 35 23.84 4.25 1.61
CA ALA A 35 24.34 4.25 2.98
C ALA A 35 25.87 4.24 2.95
N THR A 36 26.50 5.21 3.63
CA THR A 36 27.95 5.19 3.86
C THR A 36 28.25 4.17 4.96
N PRO A 37 29.08 3.13 4.75
CA PRO A 37 29.40 2.19 5.80
C PRO A 37 30.49 2.77 6.70
N ALA A 38 30.20 2.87 8.01
CA ALA A 38 31.19 3.12 9.03
C ALA A 38 31.50 1.81 9.78
N GLY A 39 32.78 1.43 9.78
CA GLY A 39 33.43 0.65 10.84
C GLY A 39 33.13 -0.86 10.89
N ALA A 40 34.15 -1.67 10.57
CA ALA A 40 34.14 -3.12 10.74
C ALA A 40 34.49 -3.56 12.19
N SER A 41 33.81 -4.59 12.68
CA SER A 41 34.38 -5.60 13.58
C SER A 41 33.64 -6.93 13.39
N SER A 42 34.43 -8.00 13.27
CA SER A 42 34.08 -9.36 12.90
C SER A 42 33.37 -10.15 14.00
N GLU A 43 32.36 -10.94 13.63
CA GLU A 43 31.98 -12.18 14.32
C GLU A 43 31.24 -13.13 13.34
N SER A 44 31.35 -14.42 13.62
CA SER A 44 31.35 -15.56 12.69
C SER A 44 30.02 -15.99 12.07
N ASP A 45 30.16 -16.56 10.87
CA ASP A 45 29.17 -17.20 10.00
C ASP A 45 28.11 -18.08 10.68
N ASN A 46 26.86 -17.78 10.35
CA ASN A 46 25.80 -18.78 10.24
C ASN A 46 25.14 -18.61 8.87
N GLN A 47 25.48 -19.48 7.92
CA GLN A 47 25.10 -19.38 6.51
C GLN A 47 23.58 -19.51 6.33
N LYS A 48 22.89 -18.37 6.18
CA LYS A 48 21.65 -18.30 5.41
C LYS A 48 21.99 -18.35 3.92
N SER A 49 21.24 -19.12 3.15
CA SER A 49 21.38 -19.28 1.70
C SER A 49 21.46 -17.91 0.99
N PRO A 50 22.41 -17.72 0.04
CA PRO A 50 22.60 -16.43 -0.60
C PRO A 50 21.62 -16.25 -1.77
N GLY A 51 20.65 -15.35 -1.59
CA GLY A 51 19.76 -14.86 -2.64
C GLY A 51 18.29 -15.02 -2.26
N GLY A 52 17.67 -13.93 -1.80
CA GLY A 52 16.22 -13.84 -1.76
C GLY A 52 15.63 -13.88 -3.18
N LEU A 53 14.31 -13.99 -3.29
CA LEU A 53 13.63 -13.93 -4.60
C LEU A 53 13.89 -12.57 -5.26
N SER A 54 14.08 -12.55 -6.58
CA SER A 54 13.96 -11.32 -7.38
C SER A 54 12.49 -10.92 -7.52
N LEU A 55 12.21 -9.72 -8.04
CA LEU A 55 10.83 -9.26 -8.26
C LEU A 55 10.09 -10.15 -9.27
N SER A 56 10.77 -10.57 -10.34
CA SER A 56 10.18 -11.47 -11.34
C SER A 56 9.85 -12.84 -10.75
N GLN A 57 10.77 -13.41 -9.95
CA GLN A 57 10.55 -14.69 -9.28
C GLN A 57 9.42 -14.62 -8.25
N LEU A 58 9.29 -13.50 -7.54
CA LEU A 58 8.17 -13.25 -6.63
C LEU A 58 6.84 -13.25 -7.39
N VAL A 59 6.75 -12.51 -8.50
CA VAL A 59 5.52 -12.45 -9.32
C VAL A 59 5.15 -13.83 -9.85
N ASP A 60 6.11 -14.56 -10.43
CA ASP A 60 5.88 -15.91 -10.94
C ASP A 60 5.40 -16.87 -9.83
N ALA A 61 5.97 -16.76 -8.62
CA ALA A 61 5.58 -17.56 -7.47
C ALA A 61 4.16 -17.22 -6.98
N ILE A 62 3.82 -15.92 -6.88
CA ILE A 62 2.45 -15.47 -6.52
C ILE A 62 1.44 -16.03 -7.51
N GLU A 63 1.68 -15.87 -8.81
CA GLU A 63 0.78 -16.37 -9.84
C GLU A 63 0.65 -17.88 -9.84
N THR A 64 1.75 -18.60 -9.62
CA THR A 64 1.74 -20.06 -9.49
C THR A 64 0.86 -20.48 -8.31
N GLN A 65 0.99 -19.81 -7.16
CA GLN A 65 0.16 -20.10 -6.00
C GLN A 65 -1.30 -19.79 -6.24
N LEU A 66 -1.64 -18.72 -6.95
CA LEU A 66 -3.03 -18.37 -7.29
C LEU A 66 -3.65 -19.37 -8.28
N LYS A 67 -2.89 -19.85 -9.27
CA LYS A 67 -3.34 -20.85 -10.26
C LYS A 67 -3.50 -22.26 -9.70
N ALA A 68 -2.75 -22.61 -8.65
CA ALA A 68 -2.60 -23.99 -8.19
C ALA A 68 -3.77 -24.58 -7.37
N ASP A 69 -4.84 -23.84 -7.02
CA ASP A 69 -5.97 -24.43 -6.27
C ASP A 69 -7.28 -23.63 -6.38
N SER A 70 -8.42 -24.32 -6.25
CA SER A 70 -9.78 -23.73 -6.19
C SER A 70 -10.14 -23.17 -4.80
N LYS A 71 -9.20 -23.18 -3.86
CA LYS A 71 -9.34 -22.58 -2.52
C LYS A 71 -9.03 -21.09 -2.58
N THR A 72 -9.87 -20.29 -1.93
CA THR A 72 -9.72 -18.83 -1.82
C THR A 72 -8.33 -18.43 -1.30
N PRO A 73 -7.73 -17.33 -1.81
CA PRO A 73 -6.41 -16.83 -1.40
C PRO A 73 -6.21 -16.70 0.11
N ILE A 74 -7.30 -16.49 0.86
CA ILE A 74 -7.33 -16.44 2.32
C ILE A 74 -6.76 -17.68 3.02
N ASN A 75 -6.83 -18.86 2.41
CA ASN A 75 -6.26 -20.09 2.96
C ASN A 75 -4.74 -20.21 2.72
N LYS A 76 -4.18 -19.31 1.92
CA LYS A 76 -2.74 -19.25 1.56
C LYS A 76 -2.03 -18.06 2.23
N ARG A 77 -2.62 -17.48 3.29
CA ARG A 77 -2.04 -16.35 4.05
C ARG A 77 -0.58 -16.55 4.44
N SER A 78 -0.23 -17.71 4.99
CA SER A 78 1.15 -18.03 5.37
C SER A 78 2.07 -18.15 4.16
N VAL A 79 1.58 -18.72 3.06
CA VAL A 79 2.36 -18.89 1.82
C VAL A 79 2.73 -17.53 1.21
N PHE A 80 1.75 -16.64 1.04
CA PHE A 80 2.03 -15.30 0.51
C PHE A 80 2.92 -14.48 1.44
N ARG A 81 2.75 -14.62 2.77
CA ARG A 81 3.67 -14.03 3.74
C ARG A 81 5.10 -14.53 3.51
N THR A 82 5.32 -15.84 3.41
CA THR A 82 6.66 -16.41 3.17
C THR A 82 7.26 -15.91 1.86
N LEU A 83 6.51 -15.90 0.76
CA LEU A 83 7.00 -15.38 -0.52
C LEU A 83 7.45 -13.91 -0.41
N LEU A 84 6.65 -13.07 0.25
CA LEU A 84 7.01 -11.67 0.49
C LEU A 84 8.20 -11.54 1.44
N GLU A 85 8.34 -12.39 2.45
CA GLU A 85 9.50 -12.40 3.34
C GLU A 85 10.79 -12.81 2.60
N GLU A 86 10.70 -13.77 1.69
CA GLU A 86 11.82 -14.26 0.87
C GLU A 86 12.23 -13.27 -0.24
N TYR A 87 11.34 -12.39 -0.69
CA TYR A 87 11.69 -11.30 -1.59
C TYR A 87 12.68 -10.33 -0.93
N ASP A 88 13.79 -10.06 -1.60
CA ASP A 88 14.91 -9.29 -1.03
C ASP A 88 14.62 -7.77 -0.90
N GLY A 89 13.58 -7.26 -1.58
CA GLY A 89 13.22 -5.86 -1.55
C GLY A 89 14.21 -4.94 -2.28
N ASN A 90 14.96 -5.46 -3.26
CA ASN A 90 15.98 -4.69 -3.96
C ASN A 90 15.40 -3.47 -4.70
N MET A 91 15.69 -2.27 -4.18
CA MET A 91 15.21 -1.02 -4.74
C MET A 91 15.68 -0.76 -6.19
N ARG A 92 16.74 -1.42 -6.68
CA ARG A 92 17.13 -1.31 -8.10
C ARG A 92 16.09 -1.94 -9.04
N GLU A 93 15.36 -2.96 -8.60
CA GLU A 93 14.27 -3.55 -9.37
C GLU A 93 12.99 -2.71 -9.26
N LEU A 94 12.83 -2.00 -8.13
CA LEU A 94 11.62 -1.25 -7.80
C LEU A 94 11.65 0.22 -8.27
N GLU A 95 12.83 0.79 -8.54
CA GLU A 95 12.99 2.22 -8.84
C GLU A 95 12.12 2.69 -10.01
N ARG A 96 11.90 1.83 -11.01
CA ARG A 96 11.07 2.16 -12.18
C ARG A 96 9.59 2.35 -11.84
N PHE A 97 9.13 1.77 -10.73
CA PHE A 97 7.76 1.87 -10.24
C PHE A 97 7.61 2.91 -9.12
N ALA A 98 8.71 3.31 -8.46
CA ALA A 98 8.67 4.13 -7.25
C ALA A 98 8.41 5.62 -7.50
N TYR A 99 7.32 5.96 -8.19
CA TYR A 99 6.91 7.35 -8.39
C TYR A 99 6.45 7.98 -7.08
N ILE A 100 6.81 9.24 -6.85
CA ILE A 100 6.38 10.04 -5.71
C ILE A 100 5.83 11.39 -6.18
N ASP A 101 4.83 11.89 -5.46
CA ASP A 101 4.26 13.22 -5.62
C ASP A 101 4.14 13.88 -4.23
N PRO A 102 4.94 14.92 -3.93
CA PRO A 102 4.92 15.59 -2.64
C PRO A 102 3.58 16.24 -2.25
N SER A 103 2.67 16.44 -3.21
CA SER A 103 1.33 16.96 -2.92
C SER A 103 0.35 15.91 -2.37
N LYS A 104 0.70 14.63 -2.46
CA LYS A 104 -0.16 13.51 -2.05
C LYS A 104 0.26 12.97 -0.70
N ASN A 105 -0.64 12.23 -0.04
CA ASN A 105 -0.24 11.47 1.16
C ASN A 105 0.73 10.35 0.77
N TYR A 106 0.39 9.63 -0.30
CA TYR A 106 1.20 8.58 -0.90
C TYR A 106 0.77 8.38 -2.37
N THR A 107 1.60 7.70 -3.13
CA THR A 107 1.29 7.23 -4.49
C THR A 107 1.08 5.72 -4.49
N ARG A 108 0.25 5.20 -5.41
CA ARG A 108 0.00 3.77 -5.60
C ARG A 108 0.49 3.37 -6.97
N ASN A 109 1.52 2.54 -7.07
CA ASN A 109 2.19 2.27 -8.32
C ASN A 109 2.05 0.79 -8.66
N LEU A 110 1.21 0.46 -9.64
CA LEU A 110 0.93 -0.93 -10.02
C LEU A 110 2.17 -1.58 -10.65
N ILE A 111 2.58 -2.72 -10.09
CA ILE A 111 3.72 -3.51 -10.56
C ILE A 111 3.24 -4.64 -11.46
N SER A 112 2.30 -5.46 -10.96
CA SER A 112 1.80 -6.65 -11.65
C SER A 112 0.38 -6.97 -11.21
N THR A 113 -0.44 -7.48 -12.12
CA THR A 113 -1.81 -7.92 -11.85
C THR A 113 -2.29 -8.77 -13.02
N ASP A 114 -3.19 -9.70 -12.77
CA ASP A 114 -4.01 -10.36 -13.80
C ASP A 114 -5.40 -9.72 -13.94
N HIS A 115 -5.62 -8.59 -13.26
CA HIS A 115 -6.88 -7.83 -13.17
C HIS A 115 -8.06 -8.60 -12.56
N GLU A 116 -7.85 -9.82 -12.05
CA GLU A 116 -8.92 -10.68 -11.55
C GLU A 116 -8.63 -11.21 -10.15
N THR A 117 -7.44 -11.76 -9.93
CA THR A 117 -7.10 -12.50 -8.71
C THR A 117 -6.12 -11.77 -7.81
N TYR A 118 -5.26 -10.90 -8.34
CA TYR A 118 -4.35 -10.13 -7.51
C TYR A 118 -3.90 -8.80 -8.10
N ALA A 119 -3.50 -7.88 -7.24
CA ALA A 119 -2.74 -6.70 -7.61
C ALA A 119 -1.53 -6.54 -6.69
N LEU A 120 -0.33 -6.57 -7.27
CA LEU A 120 0.92 -6.25 -6.60
C LEU A 120 1.27 -4.79 -6.89
N ILE A 121 1.33 -3.96 -5.84
CA ILE A 121 1.51 -2.53 -5.98
C ILE A 121 2.57 -1.99 -5.02
N LEU A 122 3.30 -0.97 -5.45
CA LEU A 122 4.27 -0.26 -4.63
C LEU A 122 3.66 1.04 -4.13
N LEU A 123 3.60 1.23 -2.82
CA LEU A 123 3.22 2.50 -2.22
C LEU A 123 4.47 3.28 -1.83
N VAL A 124 4.50 4.56 -2.21
CA VAL A 124 5.52 5.50 -1.75
C VAL A 124 4.86 6.54 -0.85
N TRP A 125 5.27 6.56 0.42
CA TRP A 125 4.69 7.37 1.48
C TRP A 125 5.54 8.62 1.70
N ASN A 126 4.93 9.79 1.50
CA ASN A 126 5.58 11.04 1.86
C ASN A 126 5.76 11.14 3.38
N ARG A 127 6.78 11.89 3.79
CA ARG A 127 7.09 12.24 5.18
C ARG A 127 5.85 12.66 5.99
N GLY A 128 5.62 12.01 7.12
CA GLY A 128 4.56 12.32 8.08
C GLY A 128 3.14 12.05 7.56
N LYS A 129 2.99 11.39 6.41
CA LYS A 129 1.69 11.15 5.77
C LYS A 129 1.15 9.76 6.06
N TYR A 130 -0.17 9.69 6.17
CA TYR A 130 -0.93 8.48 6.44
C TYR A 130 -2.08 8.32 5.45
N SER A 131 -2.55 7.09 5.31
CA SER A 131 -3.88 6.82 4.79
C SER A 131 -4.95 7.37 5.75
N PRO A 132 -6.20 7.51 5.28
CA PRO A 132 -7.35 7.48 6.18
C PRO A 132 -7.47 6.12 6.90
N ILE A 133 -8.32 6.04 7.92
CA ILE A 133 -8.76 4.73 8.42
C ILE A 133 -9.62 4.10 7.33
N HIS A 134 -9.37 2.83 6.97
CA HIS A 134 -10.05 2.19 5.85
C HIS A 134 -10.25 0.68 6.04
N ASP A 135 -11.18 0.14 5.25
CA ASP A 135 -11.45 -1.29 5.11
C ASP A 135 -10.66 -1.90 3.91
N HIS A 136 -10.75 -3.22 3.76
CA HIS A 136 -10.02 -4.00 2.77
C HIS A 136 -10.97 -4.82 1.87
N PRO A 137 -10.53 -5.23 0.67
CA PRO A 137 -11.22 -6.28 -0.07
C PRO A 137 -11.18 -7.63 0.65
N CYS A 138 -12.11 -8.51 0.25
CA CYS A 138 -12.54 -9.70 1.00
C CYS A 138 -11.46 -10.78 1.29
N ASP A 139 -10.40 -10.94 0.48
CA ASP A 139 -9.35 -11.94 0.76
C ASP A 139 -8.06 -11.35 1.40
N GLY A 140 -8.07 -10.04 1.67
CA GLY A 140 -7.09 -9.33 2.51
C GLY A 140 -5.94 -8.64 1.76
N CYS A 141 -5.03 -8.07 2.55
CA CYS A 141 -3.89 -7.28 2.13
C CYS A 141 -2.63 -7.72 2.88
N TRP A 142 -1.56 -8.00 2.14
CA TRP A 142 -0.23 -8.18 2.72
C TRP A 142 0.60 -6.93 2.46
N VAL A 143 1.34 -6.47 3.47
CA VAL A 143 2.21 -5.28 3.36
C VAL A 143 3.62 -5.65 3.77
N LYS A 144 4.57 -5.60 2.85
CA LYS A 144 6.01 -5.72 3.12
C LYS A 144 6.64 -4.34 3.21
N VAL A 145 7.39 -4.08 4.27
CA VAL A 145 8.24 -2.88 4.36
C VAL A 145 9.47 -3.06 3.46
N ILE A 146 9.66 -2.17 2.49
CA ILE A 146 10.80 -2.19 1.56
C ILE A 146 11.87 -1.21 2.02
N GLN A 147 11.48 0.03 2.35
CA GLN A 147 12.39 1.07 2.77
C GLN A 147 11.73 1.99 3.81
N GLY A 148 12.51 2.44 4.78
CA GLY A 148 12.08 3.40 5.79
C GLY A 148 11.35 2.74 6.95
N THR A 149 10.32 3.41 7.45
CA THR A 149 9.54 2.94 8.59
C THR A 149 8.09 3.28 8.34
N ILE A 150 7.20 2.38 8.74
CA ILE A 150 5.76 2.60 8.72
C ILE A 150 5.19 2.47 10.12
N ASN A 151 4.05 3.12 10.34
CA ASN A 151 3.21 2.91 11.50
C ASN A 151 1.86 2.39 11.02
N GLU A 152 1.45 1.24 11.56
CA GLU A 152 0.13 0.66 11.35
C GLU A 152 -0.66 0.76 12.66
N VAL A 153 -1.86 1.34 12.58
CA VAL A 153 -2.79 1.50 13.68
C VAL A 153 -4.09 0.80 13.32
N GLN A 154 -4.53 -0.16 14.13
CA GLN A 154 -5.74 -0.95 13.89
C GLN A 154 -6.89 -0.43 14.74
N TYR A 155 -8.11 -0.53 14.20
CA TYR A 155 -9.32 -0.02 14.82
C TYR A 155 -10.45 -1.05 14.75
N GLN A 156 -11.31 -1.04 15.78
CA GLN A 156 -12.59 -1.76 15.77
C GLN A 156 -13.73 -0.82 16.16
N ALA A 157 -14.91 -1.06 15.59
CA ALA A 157 -16.11 -0.31 15.96
C ALA A 157 -16.62 -0.76 17.33
N GLN A 158 -16.71 0.17 18.28
CA GLN A 158 -17.23 -0.04 19.62
C GLN A 158 -18.08 1.17 20.01
N GLU A 159 -19.32 0.94 20.43
CA GLU A 159 -20.25 1.99 20.91
C GLU A 159 -20.42 3.17 19.93
N GLY A 160 -20.35 2.91 18.62
CA GLY A 160 -20.50 3.94 17.58
C GLY A 160 -19.21 4.72 17.27
N ALA A 161 -18.08 4.39 17.89
CA ALA A 161 -16.77 4.96 17.59
C ALA A 161 -15.78 3.89 17.09
N LEU A 162 -14.75 4.32 16.37
CA LEU A 162 -13.60 3.51 15.98
C LEU A 162 -12.52 3.62 17.06
N VAL A 163 -12.38 2.56 17.85
CA VAL A 163 -11.42 2.48 18.96
C VAL A 163 -10.15 1.79 18.50
N GLU A 164 -9.00 2.39 18.82
CA GLU A 164 -7.68 1.83 18.54
C GLU A 164 -7.48 0.53 19.32
N THR A 165 -7.11 -0.54 18.62
CA THR A 165 -6.87 -1.87 19.20
C THR A 165 -5.41 -2.30 19.12
N SER A 166 -4.63 -1.70 18.22
CA SER A 166 -3.21 -1.97 18.04
C SER A 166 -2.53 -0.76 17.40
N ASN A 167 -1.25 -0.55 17.73
CA ASN A 167 -0.43 0.53 17.20
C ASN A 167 1.03 0.10 17.18
N VAL A 168 1.54 -0.16 15.98
CA VAL A 168 2.85 -0.79 15.80
C VAL A 168 3.67 0.02 14.80
N ILE A 169 4.95 0.19 15.10
CA ILE A 169 5.94 0.78 14.20
C ILE A 169 6.82 -0.35 13.65
N LEU A 170 6.98 -0.39 12.33
CA LEU A 170 7.69 -1.45 11.62
C LEU A 170 8.72 -0.84 10.67
N SER A 171 9.97 -1.28 10.77
CA SER A 171 11.04 -0.96 9.82
C SER A 171 11.38 -2.12 8.89
N HIS A 172 10.80 -3.30 9.13
CA HIS A 172 10.99 -4.51 8.33
C HIS A 172 9.82 -5.49 8.53
N GLY A 173 9.77 -6.52 7.69
CA GLY A 173 8.82 -7.62 7.80
C GLY A 173 7.57 -7.45 6.94
N VAL A 174 6.60 -8.36 7.15
CA VAL A 174 5.36 -8.45 6.40
C VAL A 174 4.16 -8.48 7.37
N THR A 175 3.22 -7.55 7.22
CA THR A 175 1.94 -7.58 7.92
C THR A 175 0.83 -8.13 7.03
N TYR A 176 -0.30 -8.47 7.65
CA TYR A 176 -1.50 -8.91 6.96
C TYR A 176 -2.72 -8.30 7.64
N MET A 177 -3.66 -7.80 6.84
CA MET A 177 -4.95 -7.28 7.30
C MET A 177 -6.09 -7.74 6.39
N ASP A 178 -7.25 -7.98 6.99
CA ASP A 178 -8.53 -8.18 6.34
C ASP A 178 -9.66 -7.71 7.28
N ASP A 179 -10.88 -7.58 6.75
CA ASP A 179 -12.01 -7.01 7.50
C ASP A 179 -12.45 -7.83 8.72
N SER A 180 -12.09 -9.11 8.83
CA SER A 180 -12.33 -9.92 10.04
C SER A 180 -11.40 -9.54 11.21
N ILE A 181 -10.27 -8.89 10.93
CA ILE A 181 -9.34 -8.39 11.95
C ILE A 181 -9.79 -7.00 12.43
N GLY A 182 -10.16 -6.14 11.49
CA GLY A 182 -10.65 -4.79 11.74
C GLY A 182 -10.28 -3.82 10.62
N LEU A 183 -10.35 -2.52 10.95
CA LEU A 183 -9.91 -1.45 10.06
C LEU A 183 -8.48 -1.07 10.39
N HIS A 184 -7.78 -0.38 9.48
CA HIS A 184 -6.49 0.21 9.85
C HIS A 184 -6.23 1.58 9.22
N LYS A 185 -5.27 2.26 9.80
CA LYS A 185 -4.56 3.41 9.24
C LYS A 185 -3.10 3.04 9.16
N ILE A 186 -2.48 3.25 7.99
CA ILE A 186 -1.05 2.99 7.79
C ILE A 186 -0.39 4.23 7.19
N GLY A 187 0.86 4.49 7.56
CA GLY A 187 1.59 5.63 7.03
C GLY A 187 3.03 5.70 7.47
N ASN A 188 3.68 6.78 7.07
CA ASN A 188 5.06 7.08 7.40
C ASN A 188 5.10 8.02 8.61
N PRO A 189 5.56 7.55 9.80
CA PRO A 189 5.69 8.40 10.98
C PRO A 189 6.88 9.36 10.90
N ARG A 190 7.81 9.15 9.96
CA ARG A 190 9.04 9.94 9.83
C ARG A 190 8.76 11.23 9.10
N ASP A 191 9.33 12.32 9.58
CA ASP A 191 9.24 13.66 8.97
C ASP A 191 10.48 14.01 8.13
N ASP A 192 11.48 13.14 8.08
CA ASP A 192 12.79 13.37 7.46
C ASP A 192 13.04 12.50 6.22
N VAL A 193 12.43 11.33 6.15
CA VAL A 193 12.63 10.35 5.07
C VAL A 193 11.30 9.78 4.57
N ASP A 194 11.21 9.53 3.26
CA ASP A 194 10.07 8.83 2.65
C ASP A 194 10.14 7.32 2.96
N ALA A 195 8.98 6.65 2.94
CA ALA A 195 8.89 5.20 3.13
C ALA A 195 8.34 4.52 1.88
N VAL A 196 8.72 3.25 1.67
CA VAL A 196 8.28 2.44 0.54
C VAL A 196 7.77 1.10 1.07
N THR A 197 6.58 0.71 0.63
CA THR A 197 5.98 -0.59 0.97
C THR A 197 5.49 -1.30 -0.28
N LEU A 198 5.60 -2.62 -0.28
CA LEU A 198 5.06 -3.49 -1.31
C LEU A 198 3.77 -4.12 -0.78
N HIS A 199 2.67 -3.91 -1.50
CA HIS A 199 1.35 -4.40 -1.13
C HIS A 199 0.90 -5.47 -2.11
N LEU A 200 0.44 -6.60 -1.60
CA LEU A 200 -0.29 -7.60 -2.37
C LEU A 200 -1.75 -7.54 -1.94
N TYR A 201 -2.64 -7.27 -2.89
CA TYR A 201 -4.07 -7.39 -2.72
C TYR A 201 -4.59 -8.59 -3.49
N SER A 202 -5.52 -9.31 -2.90
CA SER A 202 -6.22 -10.41 -3.56
C SER A 202 -7.66 -10.43 -3.03
N PRO A 203 -8.69 -10.39 -3.89
CA PRO A 203 -8.63 -9.92 -5.28
C PRO A 203 -8.21 -8.44 -5.37
N PRO A 204 -7.96 -7.89 -6.58
CA PRO A 204 -7.85 -6.45 -6.80
C PRO A 204 -9.12 -5.73 -6.33
N TYR A 205 -8.99 -4.42 -6.05
CA TYR A 205 -10.12 -3.60 -5.63
C TYR A 205 -10.05 -2.19 -6.18
N ASP A 206 -11.20 -1.68 -6.60
CA ASP A 206 -11.34 -0.35 -7.19
C ASP A 206 -11.90 0.69 -6.21
N LYS A 207 -12.45 0.22 -5.08
CA LYS A 207 -13.04 1.09 -4.06
C LYS A 207 -12.93 0.47 -2.67
N CYS A 208 -12.80 1.33 -1.67
CA CYS A 208 -12.88 0.99 -0.26
C CYS A 208 -13.72 2.04 0.48
N ARG A 209 -14.10 1.76 1.71
CA ARG A 209 -14.64 2.75 2.63
C ARG A 209 -13.50 3.38 3.41
N VAL A 210 -13.65 4.68 3.66
CA VAL A 210 -12.71 5.47 4.46
C VAL A 210 -13.44 6.22 5.54
N TRP A 211 -12.82 6.32 6.71
CA TRP A 211 -13.27 7.07 7.87
C TRP A 211 -12.27 8.18 8.17
N PHE A 212 -12.80 9.40 8.29
CA PHE A 212 -12.03 10.59 8.64
C PHE A 212 -12.27 11.05 10.08
N ASP A 213 -13.38 10.61 10.69
CA ASP A 213 -13.72 10.90 12.08
C ASP A 213 -13.82 9.58 12.85
N PRO A 214 -12.83 9.24 13.70
CA PRO A 214 -12.87 8.01 14.48
C PRO A 214 -13.97 8.04 15.55
N ASN A 215 -14.59 9.18 15.87
CA ASN A 215 -15.68 9.22 16.85
C ASN A 215 -17.04 8.84 16.25
N ASN A 216 -17.09 8.54 14.95
CA ASN A 216 -18.31 8.17 14.25
C ASN A 216 -18.06 7.01 13.28
N ALA A 217 -18.18 5.79 13.78
CA ALA A 217 -18.00 4.55 13.03
C ALA A 217 -19.02 4.37 11.90
N ASP A 218 -20.18 5.01 11.97
CA ASP A 218 -21.21 4.92 10.94
C ASP A 218 -20.94 5.87 9.75
N LYS A 219 -20.07 6.86 9.93
CA LYS A 219 -19.77 7.89 8.94
C LYS A 219 -18.52 7.57 8.13
N SER A 220 -18.68 6.69 7.15
CA SER A 220 -17.67 6.46 6.10
C SER A 220 -18.01 7.16 4.79
N SER A 221 -16.98 7.40 3.99
CA SER A 221 -17.08 7.78 2.58
C SER A 221 -16.57 6.64 1.70
N VAL A 222 -17.02 6.58 0.44
CA VAL A 222 -16.42 5.69 -0.56
C VAL A 222 -15.23 6.39 -1.18
N ALA A 223 -14.07 5.75 -1.15
CA ALA A 223 -12.88 6.20 -1.87
C ALA A 223 -12.62 5.26 -3.04
N TYR A 224 -12.24 5.83 -4.18
CA TYR A 224 -11.83 5.08 -5.36
C TYR A 224 -10.31 4.91 -5.38
N ALA A 225 -9.89 3.68 -5.64
CA ALA A 225 -8.51 3.28 -5.76
C ALA A 225 -8.01 3.60 -7.17
N TYR A 226 -7.20 4.64 -7.31
CA TYR A 226 -6.50 4.96 -8.55
C TYR A 226 -5.01 4.66 -8.43
N TYR A 227 -4.40 4.24 -9.54
CA TYR A 227 -2.96 4.15 -9.63
C TYR A 227 -2.36 5.51 -10.01
N PHE A 228 -1.16 5.77 -9.52
CA PHE A 228 -0.34 6.89 -9.94
C PHE A 228 0.54 6.46 -11.12
N SER A 229 0.95 5.20 -11.17
CA SER A 229 1.63 4.64 -12.34
C SER A 229 1.21 3.21 -12.53
N GLU A 230 1.27 2.72 -13.76
CA GLU A 230 0.99 1.34 -14.10
C GLU A 230 2.17 0.76 -14.87
N PHE A 231 2.67 -0.38 -14.40
CA PHE A 231 3.75 -1.14 -15.03
C PHE A 231 5.06 -0.35 -15.26
N GLY A 232 5.26 0.73 -14.50
CA GLY A 232 6.43 1.62 -14.59
C GLY A 232 6.20 2.91 -15.38
N GLU A 233 5.02 3.08 -15.97
CA GLU A 233 4.64 4.27 -16.75
C GLU A 233 3.62 5.12 -15.99
N ARG A 234 3.70 6.45 -16.12
CA ARG A 234 2.73 7.35 -15.47
C ARG A 234 1.34 7.05 -16.03
N ALA A 235 0.38 6.90 -15.13
CA ALA A 235 -1.00 6.71 -15.53
C ALA A 235 -1.59 8.00 -16.13
N ASP A 236 -2.25 7.86 -17.28
CA ASP A 236 -2.91 8.93 -18.04
C ASP A 236 -4.44 8.76 -17.96
N TYR A 237 -5.06 9.28 -16.90
CA TYR A 237 -6.51 9.38 -16.76
C TYR A 237 -6.95 10.67 -16.10
#